data_AF-A0ABC9CZW2-F1
#
_entry.id   AF-A0ABC9CZW2-F1
#
_cell.length_a   1.000
_cell.length_b   1.000
_cell.length_c   1.000
_cell.angle_alpha   90.00
_cell.angle_beta   90.00
_cell.angle_gamma   90.00
#
_symmetry.space_group_name_H-M   'P 1'
#
loop_
_entity.id
_entity.type
_entity.pdbx_description
1 polymer ?
#
loop_
_entity_poly.entity_id
_entity_poly.type
_entity_poly.pdbx_seq_one_letter_code
_entity_poly.pdbx_strand_id
1 'polypeptide(L)'
;MHRHGALDSPDCPFCLGVEEDLRHLFTECPRLTPFWEKVLPGRAPPSCVRDAVESIAGLLSCHSALLGHTAALGVLWIIWKSRNRKVFDGILLDTAAMLVMLFEHLKLWTCRAPRKVDTAPLVDWCQLISHVN
;
A
#
# COMPACT_ATOMS: atom_id res chain seq x y z
N MET A 1 -31.77 -3.04 16.66
CA MET A 1 -30.58 -2.25 16.30
C MET A 1 -29.59 -3.21 15.62
N HIS A 2 -29.64 -3.29 14.29
CA HIS A 2 -28.92 -4.30 13.50
C HIS A 2 -27.47 -3.86 13.27
N ARG A 3 -26.52 -4.67 13.75
CA ARG A 3 -25.07 -4.51 13.55
C ARG A 3 -24.74 -4.76 12.08
N HIS A 4 -24.75 -3.71 11.27
CA HIS A 4 -24.18 -3.74 9.93
C HIS A 4 -22.67 -3.48 10.05
N GLY A 5 -21.84 -4.52 9.93
CA GLY A 5 -20.40 -4.37 9.69
C GLY A 5 -19.44 -4.72 10.83
N ALA A 6 -19.87 -5.40 11.89
CA ALA A 6 -18.92 -5.98 12.85
C ALA A 6 -18.29 -7.23 12.23
N LEU A 7 -16.98 -7.21 12.03
CA LEU A 7 -16.18 -8.40 11.72
C LEU A 7 -16.48 -9.47 12.78
N ASP A 8 -16.84 -10.69 12.37
CA ASP A 8 -17.11 -11.79 13.29
C ASP A 8 -15.84 -12.27 14.04
N SER A 9 -14.66 -11.85 13.59
CA SER A 9 -13.38 -12.09 14.25
C SER A 9 -12.47 -10.84 14.21
N PRO A 10 -11.76 -10.51 15.31
CA PRO A 10 -10.68 -9.53 15.30
C PRO A 10 -9.42 -10.06 14.60
N ASP A 11 -9.43 -11.30 14.10
CA ASP A 11 -8.28 -11.93 13.46
C ASP A 11 -8.04 -11.39 12.04
N CYS A 12 -6.77 -11.39 11.67
CA CYS A 12 -6.32 -11.11 10.32
C CYS A 12 -6.93 -12.12 9.33
N PRO A 13 -7.54 -11.67 8.23
CA PRO A 13 -8.21 -12.56 7.27
C PRO A 13 -7.23 -13.42 6.45
N PHE A 14 -5.92 -13.18 6.60
CA PHE A 14 -4.85 -13.90 5.91
C PHE A 14 -4.09 -14.86 6.83
N CYS A 15 -4.08 -14.59 8.13
CA CYS A 15 -3.29 -15.32 9.12
C CYS A 15 -4.22 -16.14 10.02
N LEU A 16 -3.85 -17.38 10.32
CA LEU A 16 -4.69 -18.26 11.14
C LEU A 16 -4.58 -17.86 12.62
N GLY A 17 -5.67 -17.31 13.17
CA GLY A 17 -5.80 -17.03 14.61
C GLY A 17 -4.87 -15.94 15.15
N VAL A 18 -4.43 -15.01 14.29
CA VAL A 18 -3.61 -13.86 14.68
C VAL A 18 -4.50 -12.64 14.74
N GLU A 19 -4.58 -12.01 15.91
CA GLU A 19 -5.32 -10.75 16.10
C GLU A 19 -4.74 -9.64 15.20
N GLU A 20 -5.61 -8.90 14.51
CA GLU A 20 -5.23 -7.83 13.60
C GLU A 20 -5.26 -6.47 14.32
N ASP A 21 -4.08 -5.94 14.64
CA ASP A 21 -3.90 -4.54 14.99
C ASP A 21 -3.43 -3.70 13.78
N LEU A 22 -3.25 -2.39 13.96
CA LEU A 22 -2.77 -1.52 12.87
C LEU A 22 -1.37 -1.90 12.35
N ARG A 23 -0.51 -2.45 13.20
CA ARG A 23 0.83 -2.89 12.78
C ARG A 23 0.71 -4.18 11.97
N HIS A 24 -0.09 -5.14 12.42
CA HIS A 24 -0.36 -6.35 11.65
C HIS A 24 -0.95 -6.01 10.27
N LEU A 25 -1.97 -5.16 10.22
CA LEU A 25 -2.64 -4.79 8.99
C LEU A 25 -1.70 -4.15 7.95
N PHE A 26 -0.81 -3.25 8.38
CA PHE A 26 0.01 -2.47 7.44
C PHE A 26 1.44 -3.00 7.25
N THR A 27 2.04 -3.63 8.25
CA THR A 27 3.49 -3.88 8.26
C THR A 27 3.89 -5.30 8.63
N GLU A 28 3.24 -5.93 9.60
CA GLU A 28 3.71 -7.23 10.15
C GLU A 28 3.04 -8.45 9.51
N CYS A 29 1.91 -8.28 8.80
CA CYS A 29 1.27 -9.41 8.12
C CYS A 29 2.23 -10.03 7.08
N PRO A 30 2.61 -11.32 7.21
CA PRO A 30 3.55 -11.98 6.28
C PRO A 30 3.07 -11.98 4.83
N ARG A 31 1.76 -11.84 4.62
CA ARG A 31 1.17 -11.74 3.28
C ARG A 31 1.68 -10.52 2.50
N LEU A 32 2.08 -9.46 3.20
CA LEU A 32 2.55 -8.21 2.62
C LEU A 32 4.04 -8.22 2.29
N THR A 33 4.81 -9.21 2.76
CA THR A 33 6.28 -9.26 2.53
C THR A 33 6.64 -9.10 1.05
N PRO A 34 6.06 -9.86 0.10
CA PRO A 34 6.43 -9.70 -1.31
C PRO A 34 6.00 -8.36 -1.89
N PHE A 35 4.96 -7.73 -1.33
CA PHE A 35 4.52 -6.40 -1.76
C PHE A 35 5.48 -5.32 -1.25
N TRP A 36 5.90 -5.40 0.02
CA TRP A 36 6.90 -4.50 0.59
C TRP A 36 8.26 -4.61 -0.11
N GLU A 37 8.69 -5.81 -0.49
CA GLU A 37 9.92 -6.02 -1.27
C GLU A 37 9.89 -5.33 -2.64
N LYS A 38 8.73 -5.30 -3.31
CA LYS A 38 8.57 -4.60 -4.59
C LYS A 38 8.51 -3.08 -4.43
N VAL A 39 7.85 -2.59 -3.37
CA VAL A 39 7.70 -1.16 -3.07
C VAL A 39 9.00 -0.54 -2.53
N LEU A 40 9.78 -1.30 -1.77
CA LEU A 40 11.04 -0.89 -1.14
C LEU A 40 12.17 -1.88 -1.49
N PRO A 41 12.59 -1.97 -2.77
CA PRO A 41 13.57 -2.95 -3.22
C PRO A 41 14.91 -2.76 -2.50
N GLY A 42 15.45 -3.86 -1.97
CA GLY A 42 16.73 -3.89 -1.24
C GLY A 42 16.68 -3.30 0.17
N ARG A 43 15.49 -3.01 0.71
CA ARG A 43 15.29 -2.52 2.08
C ARG A 43 14.51 -3.54 2.90
N ALA A 44 14.67 -3.50 4.22
CA ALA A 44 13.82 -4.26 5.12
C ALA A 44 12.37 -3.76 5.01
N PRO A 45 11.36 -4.66 5.15
CA PRO A 45 9.98 -4.24 5.33
C PRO A 45 9.86 -3.28 6.52
N PRO A 46 8.97 -2.28 6.44
CA PRO A 46 8.79 -1.32 7.52
C PRO A 46 8.27 -2.03 8.78
N SER A 47 8.70 -1.54 9.93
CA SER A 47 8.33 -2.09 11.26
C SER A 47 7.03 -1.51 11.80
N CYS A 48 6.64 -0.32 11.33
CA CYS A 48 5.39 0.34 11.71
C CYS A 48 4.94 1.33 10.63
N VAL A 49 3.72 1.87 10.75
CA VAL A 49 3.15 2.80 9.77
C VAL A 49 4.00 4.05 9.58
N ARG A 50 4.61 4.58 10.65
CA ARG A 50 5.49 5.75 10.56
C ARG A 50 6.72 5.45 9.69
N ASP A 51 7.39 4.35 9.98
CA ASP A 51 8.56 3.86 9.24
C ASP A 51 8.20 3.59 7.76
N ALA A 52 7.03 3.01 7.50
CA ALA A 52 6.52 2.83 6.13
C ALA A 52 6.39 4.16 5.39
N VAL A 53 5.81 5.18 6.02
CA VAL A 53 5.66 6.51 5.42
C VAL A 53 7.00 7.16 5.17
N GLU A 54 7.90 7.14 6.17
CA GLU A 54 9.23 7.74 6.07
C GLU A 54 10.09 7.05 4.99
N SER A 55 10.06 5.72 4.94
CA SER A 55 10.78 4.91 3.95
C SER A 55 10.31 5.19 2.52
N ILE A 56 9.00 5.22 2.27
CA ILE A 56 8.46 5.52 0.94
C ILE A 56 8.68 6.98 0.57
N ALA A 57 8.40 7.91 1.50
CA ALA A 57 8.60 9.34 1.24
C ALA A 57 10.07 9.66 0.95
N GLY A 58 10.99 8.95 1.61
CA GLY A 58 12.42 9.03 1.37
C GLY A 58 12.81 8.71 -0.08
N LEU A 59 12.12 7.78 -0.76
CA LEU A 59 12.40 7.43 -2.15
C LEU A 59 12.21 8.59 -3.13
N LEU A 60 11.25 9.49 -2.84
CA LEU A 60 10.89 10.62 -3.69
C LEU A 60 11.27 11.97 -3.07
N SER A 61 11.99 11.95 -1.95
CA SER A 61 12.30 13.14 -1.13
C SER A 61 13.16 14.16 -1.88
N CYS A 62 14.05 13.71 -2.77
CA CYS A 62 14.86 14.58 -3.62
C CYS A 62 14.05 15.34 -4.68
N HIS A 63 12.83 14.85 -4.99
CA HIS A 63 11.95 15.47 -5.96
C HIS A 63 10.90 16.37 -5.28
N SER A 64 10.15 15.81 -4.32
CA SER A 64 9.09 16.53 -3.63
C SER A 64 8.55 15.74 -2.44
N ALA A 65 8.46 16.41 -1.28
CA ALA A 65 7.80 15.85 -0.11
C ALA A 65 6.33 15.48 -0.41
N LEU A 66 5.62 16.26 -1.23
CA LEU A 66 4.23 15.98 -1.60
C LEU A 66 4.12 14.63 -2.33
N LEU A 67 5.01 14.37 -3.30
CA LEU A 67 4.99 13.12 -4.05
C LEU A 67 5.32 11.93 -3.16
N GLY A 68 6.31 12.06 -2.28
CA GLY A 68 6.66 11.03 -1.32
C GLY A 68 5.50 10.64 -0.40
N HIS A 69 4.81 11.62 0.19
CA HIS A 69 3.63 11.36 1.02
C HIS A 69 2.45 10.81 0.20
N THR A 70 2.29 11.25 -1.04
CA THR A 70 1.25 10.72 -1.95
C THR A 70 1.49 9.24 -2.26
N ALA A 71 2.74 8.86 -2.55
CA ALA A 71 3.13 7.48 -2.74
C ALA A 71 2.88 6.64 -1.48
N ALA A 72 3.30 7.14 -0.30
CA ALA A 72 3.09 6.47 0.97
C ALA A 72 1.61 6.21 1.27
N LEU A 73 0.77 7.25 1.11
CA LEU A 73 -0.68 7.12 1.26
C LEU A 73 -1.28 6.14 0.24
N GLY A 74 -0.81 6.15 -1.00
CA GLY A 74 -1.22 5.21 -2.04
C GLY A 74 -0.94 3.76 -1.64
N VAL A 75 0.27 3.46 -1.16
CA VAL A 75 0.66 2.12 -0.72
C VAL A 75 -0.21 1.64 0.45
N LEU A 76 -0.33 2.44 1.51
CA LEU A 76 -1.16 2.09 2.67
C LEU A 76 -2.63 1.89 2.27
N TRP A 77 -3.15 2.74 1.38
CA TRP A 77 -4.51 2.61 0.86
C TRP A 77 -4.74 1.29 0.12
N ILE A 78 -3.79 0.84 -0.69
CA ILE A 78 -3.89 -0.42 -1.43
C ILE A 78 -3.81 -1.63 -0.51
N ILE A 79 -2.97 -1.58 0.53
CA ILE A 79 -2.92 -2.62 1.57
C ILE A 79 -4.29 -2.75 2.25
N TRP A 80 -4.84 -1.64 2.74
CA TRP A 80 -6.16 -1.62 3.37
C TRP A 80 -7.27 -2.09 2.44
N LYS A 81 -7.25 -1.64 1.17
CA LYS A 81 -8.24 -2.03 0.16
C LYS A 81 -8.16 -3.52 -0.19
N SER A 82 -6.95 -4.07 -0.29
CA SER A 82 -6.72 -5.51 -0.52
C SER A 82 -7.29 -6.35 0.63
N ARG A 83 -6.99 -5.96 1.87
CA ARG A 83 -7.57 -6.58 3.08
C ARG A 83 -9.10 -6.54 3.06
N ASN A 84 -9.69 -5.39 2.76
CA ASN A 84 -11.15 -5.27 2.74
C ASN A 84 -11.82 -6.06 1.62
N ARG A 85 -11.21 -6.17 0.44
CA ARG A 85 -11.69 -7.09 -0.61
C ARG A 85 -11.70 -8.54 -0.13
N LYS A 86 -10.69 -8.95 0.64
CA LYS A 86 -10.67 -10.30 1.20
C LYS A 86 -11.80 -10.53 2.20
N VAL A 87 -12.04 -9.55 3.08
CA VAL A 87 -13.06 -9.64 4.13
C VAL A 87 -14.48 -9.58 3.56
N PHE A 88 -14.79 -8.60 2.72
CA PHE A 88 -16.16 -8.33 2.29
C PHE A 88 -16.56 -9.09 1.04
N ASP A 89 -15.59 -9.34 0.14
CA ASP A 89 -15.85 -9.97 -1.16
C ASP A 89 -15.27 -11.39 -1.24
N GLY A 90 -14.49 -11.84 -0.25
CA GLY A 90 -13.78 -13.11 -0.28
C GLY A 90 -12.57 -13.14 -1.24
N ILE A 91 -12.28 -12.03 -1.92
CA ILE A 91 -11.30 -11.94 -3.01
C ILE A 91 -9.89 -11.78 -2.44
N LEU A 92 -9.03 -12.75 -2.73
CA LEU A 92 -7.60 -12.66 -2.43
C LEU A 92 -6.87 -12.02 -3.63
N LEU A 93 -6.31 -10.83 -3.42
CA LEU A 93 -5.43 -10.22 -4.40
C LEU A 93 -3.99 -10.72 -4.23
N ASP A 94 -3.33 -11.01 -5.34
CA ASP A 94 -1.89 -11.25 -5.36
C ASP A 94 -1.08 -9.94 -5.41
N THR A 95 0.24 -10.07 -5.26
CA THR A 95 1.14 -8.91 -5.24
C THR A 95 1.09 -8.13 -6.56
N ALA A 96 0.99 -8.83 -7.69
CA ALA A 96 0.90 -8.20 -9.01
C ALA A 96 -0.39 -7.38 -9.15
N ALA A 97 -1.54 -7.95 -8.74
CA ALA A 97 -2.82 -7.25 -8.75
C ALA A 97 -2.83 -6.03 -7.81
N MET A 98 -2.16 -6.12 -6.65
CA MET A 98 -1.98 -4.97 -5.75
C MET A 98 -1.14 -3.87 -6.41
N LEU A 99 -0.04 -4.22 -7.09
CA LEU A 99 0.81 -3.25 -7.79
C LEU A 99 0.09 -2.57 -8.96
N VAL A 100 -0.67 -3.33 -9.77
CA VAL A 100 -1.50 -2.77 -10.84
C VAL A 100 -2.52 -1.79 -10.27
N MET A 101 -3.19 -2.16 -9.17
CA MET A 101 -4.16 -1.28 -8.52
C MET A 101 -3.52 0.00 -7.95
N LEU A 102 -2.31 -0.11 -7.39
CA LEU A 102 -1.52 1.03 -6.93
C LEU A 102 -1.19 1.96 -8.10
N PHE A 103 -0.71 1.41 -9.22
CA PHE A 103 -0.41 2.15 -10.43
C PHE A 103 -1.63 2.91 -10.95
N GLU A 104 -2.78 2.24 -11.07
CA GLU A 104 -4.03 2.87 -11.53
C GLU A 104 -4.47 4.01 -10.61
N HIS A 105 -4.38 3.82 -9.30
CA HIS A 105 -4.71 4.85 -8.31
C HIS A 105 -3.80 6.07 -8.40
N LEU A 106 -2.49 5.86 -8.50
CA LEU A 106 -1.53 6.95 -8.59
C LEU A 106 -1.60 7.66 -9.94
N LYS A 107 -1.85 6.94 -11.04
CA LYS A 107 -2.13 7.53 -12.36
C LYS A 107 -3.38 8.41 -12.33
N LEU A 108 -4.45 7.97 -11.68
CA LEU A 108 -5.64 8.79 -11.51
C LEU A 108 -5.37 10.06 -10.68
N TRP A 109 -4.47 9.96 -9.70
CA TRP A 109 -4.01 11.12 -8.95
C TRP A 109 -3.16 12.06 -9.82
N THR A 110 -2.22 11.55 -10.62
CA THR A 110 -1.38 12.39 -11.49
C THR A 110 -2.21 13.19 -12.49
N CYS A 111 -3.27 12.60 -13.05
CA CYS A 111 -4.20 13.31 -13.93
C CYS A 111 -4.96 14.46 -13.23
N ARG A 112 -5.05 14.45 -11.90
CA ARG A 112 -5.77 15.46 -11.09
C ARG A 112 -4.83 16.37 -10.30
N ALA A 113 -3.53 16.08 -10.30
CA ALA A 113 -2.54 16.87 -9.59
C ALA A 113 -2.54 18.32 -10.12
N PRO A 114 -2.30 19.32 -9.26
CA PRO A 114 -2.16 20.70 -9.71
C PRO A 114 -1.07 20.81 -10.78
N ARG A 115 -1.31 21.58 -11.86
CA ARG A 115 -0.39 21.72 -13.01
C ARG A 115 1.04 22.14 -12.65
N LYS A 116 1.23 22.77 -11.48
CA LYS A 116 2.54 23.20 -10.95
C LYS A 116 3.36 22.06 -10.30
N VAL A 117 2.74 20.90 -10.06
CA VAL A 117 3.39 19.73 -9.48
C VAL A 117 3.96 18.91 -10.63
N ASP A 118 5.28 18.75 -10.66
CA ASP A 118 5.90 17.79 -11.54
C ASP A 118 5.61 16.37 -11.02
N THR A 119 4.80 15.61 -11.75
CA THR A 119 4.42 14.25 -11.37
C THR A 119 5.29 13.17 -12.00
N ALA A 120 6.24 13.52 -12.87
CA ALA A 120 7.05 12.54 -13.59
C ALA A 120 7.78 11.57 -12.63
N PRO A 121 8.41 12.02 -11.52
CA PRO A 121 9.09 11.11 -10.60
C PRO A 121 8.19 10.05 -9.97
N LEU A 122 6.92 10.42 -9.71
CA LEU A 122 5.94 9.47 -9.18
C LEU A 122 5.56 8.42 -10.22
N VAL A 123 5.41 8.81 -11.49
CA VAL A 123 5.11 7.89 -12.60
C VAL A 123 6.27 6.93 -12.84
N ASP A 124 7.51 7.45 -12.87
CA ASP A 124 8.72 6.65 -13.07
C ASP A 124 8.89 5.61 -11.96
N TRP A 125 8.67 6.01 -10.70
CA TRP A 125 8.68 5.09 -9.57
C TRP A 125 7.59 4.01 -9.70
N CYS A 126 6.37 4.37 -10.11
CA CYS A 126 5.29 3.42 -10.32
C CYS A 126 5.60 2.40 -11.42
N GLN A 127 6.26 2.82 -12.50
CA GLN A 127 6.69 1.93 -13.57
C GLN A 127 7.78 0.98 -13.07
N LEU A 128 8.77 1.50 -12.34
CA LEU A 128 9.85 0.70 -11.77
C LEU A 128 9.30 -0.47 -10.96
N ILE A 129 8.42 -0.20 -9.98
CA ILE A 129 7.89 -1.24 -9.08
C ILE A 129 6.93 -2.21 -9.77
N SER A 130 6.39 -1.86 -10.95
CA SER A 130 5.51 -2.73 -11.75
C SER A 130 6.29 -3.68 -12.68
N HIS A 131 7.55 -3.37 -12.99
CA HIS A 131 8.39 -4.15 -13.92
C HIS A 131 9.41 -5.06 -13.24
N VAL A 132 9.64 -4.92 -11.92
CA VAL A 132 10.49 -5.86 -11.19
C VAL A 132 9.76 -7.20 -11.12
N ASN A 133 10.17 -8.19 -11.93
CA ASN A 133 9.78 -9.59 -11.81
C ASN A 133 10.68 -10.30 -10.79
#